data_AF-B1Q264-F1
#
_entry.id   AF-B1Q264-F1
#
_cell.length_a   1.000
_cell.length_b   1.000
_cell.length_c   1.000
_cell.angle_alpha   90.00
_cell.angle_beta   90.00
_cell.angle_gamma   90.00
#
_symmetry.space_group_name_H-M   'P 1'
#
loop_
_entity.id
_entity.type
_entity.pdbx_description
1 polymer ?
#
loop_
_entity_poly.entity_id
_entity_poly.type
_entity_poly.pdbx_seq_one_letter_code
_entity_poly.pdbx_strand_id
1 'polypeptide(L)'
;MKFVLLLVSLFGIAKCRLMCGIDPILTNWMEISIKLDCPAILEQHRTCCLAHGWCYVYKKATMEACNNEYCRCVSVLANEGVCKTHSDNFCMNVRNMGPMLWPTINENGMAF
;
A
#
# COMPACT_ATOMS: atom_id res chain seq x y z
N MET A 1 38.52 17.84 -16.59
CA MET A 1 37.31 18.06 -15.76
C MET A 1 36.15 17.13 -16.17
N LYS A 2 36.33 15.79 -16.23
CA LYS A 2 35.28 14.86 -16.70
C LYS A 2 34.78 13.85 -15.65
N PHE A 3 35.33 13.84 -14.44
CA PHE A 3 34.98 12.83 -13.42
C PHE A 3 33.72 13.15 -12.60
N VAL A 4 33.14 14.34 -12.71
CA VAL A 4 32.00 14.74 -11.87
C VAL A 4 30.67 14.08 -12.29
N LEU A 5 30.55 13.58 -13.53
CA LEU A 5 29.31 13.00 -14.02
C LEU A 5 29.05 11.55 -13.58
N LEU A 6 30.04 10.85 -13.00
CA LEU A 6 29.92 9.42 -12.69
C LEU A 6 29.31 9.12 -11.32
N LEU A 7 29.16 10.13 -10.44
CA LEU A 7 28.62 9.94 -9.09
C LEU A 7 27.09 10.03 -9.02
N VAL A 8 26.43 10.64 -10.01
CA VAL A 8 24.97 10.86 -9.94
C VAL A 8 24.17 9.60 -10.33
N SER A 9 24.75 8.67 -11.09
CA SER A 9 24.05 7.47 -11.56
C SER A 9 23.84 6.39 -10.50
N LEU A 10 24.54 6.44 -9.35
CA LEU A 10 24.37 5.45 -8.28
C LEU A 10 23.26 5.79 -7.29
N PHE A 11 22.75 7.02 -7.30
CA PHE A 11 21.51 7.35 -6.60
C PHE A 11 20.31 7.01 -7.48
N GLY A 12 20.27 5.76 -7.96
CA GLY A 12 19.00 5.12 -8.22
C GLY A 12 18.29 5.10 -6.88
N ILE A 13 17.51 6.15 -6.61
CA ILE A 13 16.61 6.19 -5.47
C ILE A 13 15.67 5.04 -5.77
N ALA A 14 15.97 3.86 -5.22
CA ALA A 14 15.02 2.79 -5.10
C ALA A 14 13.91 3.45 -4.28
N LYS A 15 12.89 3.96 -4.98
CA LYS A 15 11.72 4.50 -4.35
C LYS A 15 11.18 3.31 -3.59
N CYS A 16 11.52 3.24 -2.31
CA CYS A 16 11.09 2.19 -1.42
C CYS A 16 9.57 2.37 -1.39
N ARG A 17 8.87 1.64 -2.24
CA ARG A 17 7.42 1.66 -2.26
C ARG A 17 7.05 1.01 -0.96
N LEU A 18 6.67 1.82 0.01
CA LEU A 18 6.00 1.27 1.17
C LEU A 18 4.74 0.60 0.65
N MET A 19 4.70 -0.70 0.86
CA MET A 19 3.66 -1.57 0.34
C MET A 19 2.38 -1.34 1.14
N CYS A 20 1.24 -1.87 0.69
CA CYS A 20 -0.02 -1.70 1.42
C CYS A 20 -0.08 -2.55 2.70
N GLY A 21 1.02 -2.80 3.39
CA GLY A 21 1.08 -3.70 4.56
C GLY A 21 0.80 -5.17 4.24
N ILE A 22 0.72 -5.54 2.96
CA ILE A 22 0.47 -6.91 2.47
C ILE A 22 1.61 -7.32 1.54
N ASP A 23 1.55 -8.53 0.96
CA ASP A 23 2.64 -9.04 0.13
C ASP A 23 2.85 -8.18 -1.14
N PRO A 24 4.04 -8.24 -1.76
CA PRO A 24 4.37 -7.40 -2.91
C PRO A 24 3.53 -7.72 -4.13
N ILE A 25 3.13 -8.97 -4.31
CA ILE A 25 2.40 -9.41 -5.48
C ILE A 25 1.00 -8.81 -5.41
N LEU A 26 0.31 -8.95 -4.29
CA LEU A 26 -1.04 -8.40 -4.12
C LEU A 26 -1.05 -6.87 -4.11
N THR A 27 -0.08 -6.22 -3.45
CA THR A 27 0.10 -4.76 -3.51
C THR A 27 0.23 -4.28 -4.96
N ASN A 28 1.07 -4.96 -5.75
CA ASN A 28 1.30 -4.60 -7.15
C ASN A 28 0.07 -4.85 -8.01
N TRP A 29 -0.66 -5.94 -7.78
CA TRP A 29 -1.93 -6.22 -8.48
C TRP A 29 -2.98 -5.15 -8.21
N MET A 30 -3.17 -4.75 -6.96
CA MET A 30 -4.12 -3.69 -6.58
C MET A 30 -3.80 -2.38 -7.30
N GLU A 31 -2.51 -2.01 -7.35
CA GLU A 31 -2.10 -0.81 -8.05
C GLU A 31 -2.32 -0.91 -9.57
N ILE A 32 -1.98 -2.04 -10.20
CA ILE A 32 -2.20 -2.24 -11.63
C ILE A 32 -3.69 -2.14 -11.96
N SER A 33 -4.56 -2.79 -11.17
CA SER A 33 -6.02 -2.74 -11.35
C SER A 33 -6.54 -1.29 -11.31
N ILE A 34 -6.13 -0.49 -10.33
CA ILE A 34 -6.56 0.92 -10.27
C ILE A 34 -5.95 1.74 -11.40
N LYS A 35 -4.68 1.52 -11.74
CA LYS A 35 -4.02 2.27 -12.80
C LYS A 35 -4.71 2.07 -14.15
N LEU A 36 -5.21 0.86 -14.43
CA LEU A 36 -5.89 0.53 -15.68
C LEU A 36 -7.35 0.96 -15.68
N ASP A 37 -8.11 0.63 -14.64
CA ASP A 37 -9.56 0.78 -14.66
C ASP A 37 -10.02 2.12 -14.07
N CYS A 38 -9.23 2.69 -13.17
CA CYS A 38 -9.62 3.81 -12.31
C CYS A 38 -8.51 4.86 -12.17
N PRO A 39 -7.90 5.34 -13.27
CA PRO A 39 -6.71 6.18 -13.20
C PRO A 39 -6.93 7.50 -12.44
N ALA A 40 -8.17 8.01 -12.41
CA ALA A 40 -8.54 9.25 -11.72
C ALA A 40 -8.38 9.18 -10.18
N ILE A 41 -8.37 7.98 -9.60
CA ILE A 41 -8.24 7.76 -8.15
C ILE A 41 -6.91 7.11 -7.76
N LEU A 42 -5.97 6.96 -8.71
CA LEU A 42 -4.72 6.23 -8.50
C LEU A 42 -3.86 6.81 -7.39
N GLU A 43 -3.68 8.13 -7.35
CA GLU A 43 -2.82 8.76 -6.34
C GLU A 43 -3.47 8.72 -4.94
N GLN A 44 -4.79 8.81 -4.87
CA GLN A 44 -5.55 8.69 -3.63
C GLN A 44 -5.51 7.25 -3.11
N HIS A 45 -5.65 6.26 -4.00
CA HIS A 45 -5.45 4.86 -3.66
C HIS A 45 -4.03 4.59 -3.13
N ARG A 46 -2.99 5.12 -3.79
CA ARG A 46 -1.60 5.04 -3.31
C ARG A 46 -1.43 5.66 -1.93
N THR A 47 -2.12 6.76 -1.66
CA THR A 47 -2.11 7.40 -0.33
C THR A 47 -2.72 6.49 0.73
N CYS A 48 -3.88 5.87 0.46
CA CYS A 48 -4.50 4.90 1.37
C CYS A 48 -3.58 3.68 1.60
N CYS A 49 -2.99 3.15 0.53
CA CYS A 49 -2.05 2.03 0.58
C CYS A 49 -0.81 2.36 1.44
N LEU A 50 -0.17 3.49 1.18
CA LEU A 50 0.99 3.99 1.93
C LEU A 50 0.65 4.16 3.42
N ALA A 51 -0.49 4.77 3.73
CA ALA A 51 -0.94 4.95 5.11
C ALA A 51 -1.20 3.61 5.81
N HIS A 52 -1.69 2.60 5.09
CA HIS A 52 -1.92 1.26 5.64
C HIS A 52 -0.62 0.54 5.96
N GLY A 53 0.34 0.53 5.02
CA GLY A 53 1.68 0.01 5.27
C GLY A 53 2.36 0.70 6.44
N TRP A 54 2.22 2.02 6.53
CA TRP A 54 2.72 2.78 7.68
C TRP A 54 2.04 2.39 8.98
N CYS A 55 0.72 2.15 8.97
CA CYS A 55 -0.02 1.67 10.13
C CYS A 55 0.52 0.32 10.60
N TYR A 56 0.73 -0.61 9.66
CA TYR A 56 1.22 -1.95 9.94
C TYR A 56 2.60 -1.98 10.56
N VAL A 57 3.49 -1.12 10.07
CA VAL A 57 4.89 -1.12 10.51
C VAL A 57 5.09 -0.24 11.73
N TYR A 58 4.52 0.97 11.73
CA TYR A 58 4.95 2.01 12.69
C TYR A 58 3.88 2.43 13.69
N LYS A 59 2.60 2.16 13.44
CA LYS A 59 1.58 2.47 14.44
C LYS A 59 1.50 1.32 15.44
N LYS A 60 1.46 1.65 16.74
CA LYS A 60 1.11 0.73 17.84
C LYS A 60 -0.41 0.42 17.84
N ALA A 61 -0.94 0.08 16.67
CA ALA A 61 -2.34 -0.21 16.44
C ALA A 61 -2.52 -1.71 16.21
N THR A 62 -3.72 -2.21 16.46
CA THR A 62 -4.07 -3.58 16.07
C THR A 62 -4.17 -3.66 14.55
N MET A 63 -3.88 -4.84 13.99
CA MET A 63 -4.08 -5.13 12.57
C MET A 63 -5.52 -4.77 12.12
N GLU A 64 -6.52 -5.10 12.94
CA GLU A 64 -7.91 -4.76 12.66
C GLU A 64 -8.13 -3.25 12.57
N ALA A 65 -7.54 -2.46 13.46
CA ALA A 65 -7.63 -1.01 13.42
C ALA A 65 -7.01 -0.44 12.13
N CYS A 66 -5.84 -0.95 11.73
CA CYS A 66 -5.21 -0.57 10.46
C CYS A 66 -6.08 -0.93 9.26
N ASN A 67 -6.60 -2.17 9.21
CA ASN A 67 -7.48 -2.63 8.14
C ASN A 67 -8.74 -1.76 8.03
N ASN A 68 -9.35 -1.41 9.16
CA ASN A 68 -10.54 -0.56 9.19
C ASN A 68 -10.25 0.87 8.72
N GLU A 69 -9.08 1.44 9.08
CA GLU A 69 -8.63 2.74 8.56
C GLU A 69 -8.45 2.71 7.04
N TYR A 70 -7.83 1.65 6.51
CA TYR A 70 -7.67 1.46 5.07
C TYR A 70 -9.01 1.31 4.35
N CYS A 71 -9.90 0.44 4.83
CA CYS A 71 -11.22 0.22 4.25
C CYS A 71 -12.02 1.52 4.16
N ARG A 72 -12.00 2.35 5.22
CA ARG A 72 -12.64 3.67 5.22
C ARG A 72 -12.00 4.64 4.22
N CYS A 73 -10.68 4.56 4.06
CA CYS A 73 -9.95 5.39 3.11
C CYS A 73 -10.34 5.06 1.66
N VAL A 74 -10.40 3.78 1.29
CA VAL A 74 -10.74 3.37 -0.08
C VAL A 74 -12.24 3.49 -0.38
N SER A 75 -13.12 3.32 0.62
CA SER A 75 -14.57 3.36 0.42
C SER A 75 -15.11 4.71 -0.05
N VAL A 76 -14.36 5.80 0.15
CA VAL A 76 -14.76 7.16 -0.26
C VAL A 76 -14.18 7.58 -1.60
N LEU A 77 -13.30 6.76 -2.21
CA LEU A 77 -12.64 7.11 -3.48
C LEU A 77 -13.59 6.97 -4.67
N ALA A 78 -14.54 6.06 -4.59
CA ALA A 78 -15.57 5.83 -5.58
C ALA A 78 -16.86 5.43 -4.88
N ASN A 79 -18.01 5.85 -5.42
CA ASN A 79 -19.33 5.53 -4.85
C ASN A 79 -20.06 4.43 -5.65
N GLU A 80 -19.69 4.23 -6.92
CA GLU A 80 -20.32 3.26 -7.80
C GLU A 80 -19.35 2.74 -8.89
N GLY A 81 -19.81 1.78 -9.69
CA GLY A 81 -19.08 1.24 -10.83
C GLY A 81 -17.85 0.40 -10.46
N VAL A 82 -17.02 0.11 -11.46
CA VAL A 82 -15.82 -0.75 -11.32
C VAL A 82 -14.86 -0.23 -10.25
N CYS A 83 -14.72 1.09 -10.09
CA CYS A 83 -13.82 1.67 -9.09
C CYS A 83 -14.30 1.44 -7.65
N LYS A 84 -15.62 1.43 -7.43
CA LYS A 84 -16.19 1.02 -6.15
C LYS A 84 -15.91 -0.46 -5.89
N THR A 85 -16.14 -1.31 -6.88
CA THR A 85 -15.87 -2.75 -6.78
C THR A 85 -14.41 -3.03 -6.44
N HIS A 86 -13.45 -2.35 -7.07
CA HIS A 86 -12.03 -2.45 -6.72
C HIS A 86 -11.78 -2.03 -5.27
N SER A 87 -12.32 -0.89 -4.85
CA SER A 87 -12.16 -0.40 -3.47
C SER A 87 -12.69 -1.40 -2.43
N ASP A 88 -13.83 -2.03 -2.70
CA ASP A 88 -14.41 -3.06 -1.84
C ASP A 88 -13.56 -4.33 -1.81
N ASN A 89 -13.13 -4.79 -2.97
CA ASN A 89 -12.24 -5.95 -3.09
C ASN A 89 -10.92 -5.74 -2.36
N PHE A 90 -10.37 -4.54 -2.40
CA PHE A 90 -9.13 -4.23 -1.70
C PHE A 90 -9.30 -4.18 -0.19
N CYS A 91 -10.42 -3.65 0.30
CA CYS A 91 -10.77 -3.76 1.72
C CYS A 91 -10.86 -5.22 2.17
N MET A 92 -11.50 -6.09 1.36
CA MET A 92 -11.53 -7.53 1.65
C MET A 92 -10.13 -8.15 1.61
N ASN A 93 -9.30 -7.79 0.65
CA ASN A 93 -7.93 -8.31 0.51
C ASN A 93 -7.08 -8.01 1.74
N VAL A 94 -7.05 -6.76 2.23
CA VAL A 94 -6.25 -6.45 3.43
C VAL A 94 -6.79 -7.13 4.69
N ARG A 95 -8.11 -7.33 4.78
CA ARG A 95 -8.72 -8.06 5.90
C ARG A 95 -8.41 -9.54 5.88
N ASN A 96 -8.42 -10.17 4.71
CA ASN A 96 -8.22 -11.61 4.56
C ASN A 96 -6.74 -12.00 4.54
N MET A 97 -5.89 -11.16 3.94
CA MET A 97 -4.47 -11.46 3.73
C MET A 97 -3.55 -10.80 4.76
N GLY A 98 -4.00 -9.70 5.39
CA GLY A 98 -3.28 -9.05 6.49
C GLY A 98 -2.87 -10.01 7.62
N PRO A 99 -3.76 -10.90 8.12
CA PRO A 99 -3.41 -11.86 9.15
C PRO A 99 -2.30 -12.84 8.79
N MET A 100 -2.11 -13.13 7.50
CA MET A 100 -1.07 -14.05 7.06
C MET A 100 0.33 -13.45 7.16
N LEU A 101 0.44 -12.13 7.02
CA LEU A 101 1.73 -11.44 6.88
C LEU A 101 2.05 -10.52 8.05
N TRP A 102 1.03 -10.10 8.80
CA TRP A 102 1.20 -9.30 10.00
C TRP A 102 2.17 -9.90 11.01
N PRO A 103 2.13 -11.23 11.33
CA PRO A 103 3.13 -11.82 12.21
C PRO A 103 4.54 -11.67 11.64
N THR A 104 4.73 -11.86 10.33
CA THR A 104 6.05 -11.69 9.71
C THR A 104 6.54 -10.24 9.75
N ILE A 105 5.63 -9.26 9.70
CA ILE A 105 5.97 -7.84 9.80
C ILE A 105 6.28 -7.44 11.26
N ASN A 106 5.56 -8.02 12.23
CA ASN A 106 5.62 -7.62 13.63
C ASN A 106 6.60 -8.48 14.47
N GLU A 107 6.61 -9.81 14.30
CA GLU A 107 7.56 -10.73 14.96
C GLU A 107 9.01 -10.50 14.54
N ASN A 108 9.26 -10.03 13.31
CA ASN A 108 10.60 -9.70 12.84
C ASN A 108 11.07 -8.28 13.21
N GLY A 109 10.40 -7.61 14.16
CA GLY A 109 10.95 -6.42 14.81
C GLY A 109 10.86 -5.13 14.00
N MET A 110 9.81 -4.94 13.18
CA MET A 110 9.58 -3.63 12.55
C MET A 110 8.50 -2.77 13.23
N ALA A 111 7.77 -3.30 14.22
CA ALA A 111 6.86 -2.51 15.05
C ALA A 111 7.41 -2.42 16.50
N PHE A 112 8.00 -1.28 16.83
CA PHE A 112 8.42 -0.90 18.19
C PHE A 112 7.24 -0.51 19.07
#